data_AF-A0A3E0HPB6-F1
#
_entry.id   AF-A0A3E0HPB6-F1
#
_cell.length_a   1.000
_cell.length_b   1.000
_cell.length_c   1.000
_cell.angle_alpha   90.00
_cell.angle_beta   90.00
_cell.angle_gamma   90.00
#
_symmetry.space_group_name_H-M   'P 1'
#
loop_
_entity.id
_entity.type
_entity.pdbx_description
1 polymer ?
#
loop_
_entity_poly.entity_id
_entity_poly.type
_entity_poly.pdbx_seq_one_letter_code
_entity_poly.pdbx_strand_id
1 'polypeptide(L)'
;MDVVSSAQFGTDDTADWTLSTILNVGTGVGTLEGGVAGDMSTGCGHNPDVCEITTGGAEPVDLTSDTTILGEWDEIDVGPARSTNNTVDDLTGYIGVVLDLTGPAGDPFELNDAGDNSLWGRCDTVNPGFDCVDPLASIAVAFDATTNPKIGPVADHVYTAEATLPSHWGNPNIGQALTRTTNETVIDANRAAACANVPPSCDEYPMASTNQGAATTPPGDWSAVTVPASANNSQGGILNNFYSFYRVIDDDQFYVLAVRADGSRSW
;
A
#
# COMPACT_ATOMS: atom_id res chain seq x y z
N MET A 1 -22.28 -12.74 12.46
CA MET A 1 -21.43 -13.18 11.34
C MET A 1 -20.17 -12.38 11.40
N ASP A 2 -19.05 -13.02 11.11
CA ASP A 2 -17.76 -12.37 10.92
C ASP A 2 -17.31 -12.62 9.48
N VAL A 3 -16.84 -11.58 8.82
CA VAL A 3 -16.43 -11.58 7.41
C VAL A 3 -14.95 -11.24 7.37
N VAL A 4 -14.15 -12.15 6.82
CA VAL A 4 -12.71 -11.96 6.66
C VAL A 4 -12.39 -12.08 5.19
N SER A 5 -12.06 -10.94 4.58
CA SER A 5 -11.71 -10.83 3.17
C SER A 5 -10.22 -10.53 3.02
N SER A 6 -9.60 -11.01 1.94
CA SER A 6 -8.25 -10.63 1.53
C SER A 6 -8.14 -10.60 0.02
N ALA A 7 -7.47 -9.59 -0.52
CA ALA A 7 -7.08 -9.54 -1.92
C ALA A 7 -5.58 -9.79 -2.06
N GLN A 8 -5.22 -10.70 -2.94
CA GLN A 8 -3.83 -10.98 -3.30
C GLN A 8 -3.61 -10.54 -4.74
N PHE A 9 -2.83 -9.47 -4.94
CA PHE A 9 -2.46 -8.99 -6.26
C PHE A 9 -1.42 -9.90 -6.93
N GLY A 10 -1.57 -10.07 -8.25
CA GLY A 10 -0.63 -10.76 -9.12
C GLY A 10 0.73 -10.08 -9.17
N THR A 11 1.69 -10.71 -9.85
CA THR A 11 3.04 -10.14 -10.06
C THR A 11 3.52 -10.28 -11.51
N ASP A 12 2.60 -10.61 -12.41
CA ASP A 12 2.83 -11.09 -13.77
C ASP A 12 2.42 -10.09 -14.86
N ASP A 13 2.43 -8.78 -14.53
CA ASP A 13 2.10 -7.67 -15.43
C ASP A 13 0.68 -7.78 -16.07
N THR A 14 -0.22 -8.49 -15.39
CA THR A 14 -1.60 -8.77 -15.83
C THR A 14 -2.65 -7.91 -15.15
N ALA A 15 -2.26 -7.17 -14.10
CA ALA A 15 -3.14 -6.34 -13.28
C ALA A 15 -4.37 -7.12 -12.76
N ASP A 16 -4.09 -8.25 -12.12
CA ASP A 16 -5.07 -9.19 -11.60
C ASP A 16 -4.93 -9.35 -10.08
N TRP A 17 -5.99 -9.86 -9.46
CA TRP A 17 -5.96 -10.27 -8.06
C TRP A 17 -6.90 -11.43 -7.80
N THR A 18 -6.56 -12.22 -6.78
CA THR A 18 -7.46 -13.21 -6.20
C THR A 18 -8.09 -12.61 -4.94
N LEU A 19 -9.42 -12.50 -4.91
CA LEU A 19 -10.19 -12.17 -3.72
C LEU A 19 -10.60 -13.47 -3.02
N SER A 20 -10.21 -13.63 -1.76
CA SER A 20 -10.64 -14.74 -0.91
C SER A 20 -11.45 -14.21 0.26
N THR A 21 -12.57 -14.86 0.58
CA THR A 21 -13.44 -14.49 1.70
C THR A 21 -13.79 -15.71 2.55
N ILE A 22 -13.75 -15.53 3.87
CA ILE A 22 -14.22 -16.47 4.87
C ILE A 22 -15.40 -15.84 5.61
N LEU A 23 -16.56 -16.49 5.57
CA LEU A 23 -17.71 -16.14 6.39
C LEU A 23 -17.78 -17.10 7.59
N ASN A 24 -17.62 -16.57 8.80
CA ASN A 24 -17.84 -17.31 10.03
C ASN A 24 -19.23 -16.99 10.58
N VAL A 25 -20.14 -17.95 10.49
CA VAL A 25 -21.52 -17.81 10.96
C VAL A 25 -21.61 -18.29 12.40
N GLY A 26 -21.84 -17.36 13.32
CA GLY A 26 -22.09 -17.70 14.72
C GLY A 26 -23.46 -18.35 14.95
N THR A 27 -23.76 -18.65 16.20
CA THR A 27 -25.05 -19.25 16.58
C THR A 27 -26.20 -18.29 16.31
N GLY A 28 -27.14 -18.69 15.44
CA GLY A 28 -28.39 -18.00 15.20
C GLY A 28 -29.34 -18.12 16.40
N VAL A 29 -30.11 -17.06 16.67
CA VAL A 29 -31.11 -17.03 17.76
C VAL A 29 -32.42 -16.41 17.28
N GLY A 30 -33.53 -16.79 17.92
CA GLY A 30 -34.85 -16.23 17.61
C GLY A 30 -35.24 -16.51 16.16
N THR A 31 -35.61 -15.46 15.41
CA THR A 31 -35.99 -15.59 14.00
C THR A 31 -34.84 -16.05 13.09
N LEU A 32 -33.59 -15.92 13.55
CA LEU A 32 -32.39 -16.33 12.80
C LEU A 32 -31.89 -17.73 13.19
N GLU A 33 -32.61 -18.47 14.04
CA GLU A 33 -32.22 -19.83 14.47
C GLU A 33 -32.07 -20.80 13.27
N GLY A 34 -32.89 -20.62 12.23
CA GLY A 34 -32.83 -21.38 10.98
C GLY A 34 -31.79 -20.90 9.97
N GLY A 35 -31.03 -19.84 10.29
CA GLY A 35 -30.13 -19.18 9.35
C GLY A 35 -30.83 -18.23 8.39
N VAL A 36 -30.05 -17.69 7.45
CA VAL A 36 -30.52 -16.87 6.33
C VAL A 36 -29.82 -17.33 5.05
N ALA A 37 -30.42 -17.05 3.90
CA ALA A 37 -29.88 -17.47 2.61
C ALA A 37 -29.89 -16.31 1.62
N GLY A 38 -29.09 -16.43 0.57
CA GLY A 38 -29.01 -15.44 -0.48
C GLY A 38 -27.87 -15.73 -1.43
N ASP A 39 -27.22 -14.69 -1.93
CA ASP A 39 -26.11 -14.78 -2.87
C ASP A 39 -24.88 -14.07 -2.32
N MET A 40 -23.72 -14.64 -2.60
CA MET A 40 -22.41 -14.07 -2.30
C MET A 40 -21.71 -13.75 -3.61
N SER A 41 -21.24 -12.52 -3.71
CA SER A 41 -20.55 -11.98 -4.89
C SER A 41 -19.44 -11.03 -4.46
N THR A 42 -18.91 -10.28 -5.41
CA THR A 42 -17.76 -9.37 -5.26
C THR A 42 -18.15 -7.97 -5.72
N GLY A 43 -17.56 -6.94 -5.12
CA GLY A 43 -17.70 -5.55 -5.54
C GLY A 43 -17.35 -5.34 -7.01
N CYS A 44 -16.51 -6.20 -7.59
CA CYS A 44 -16.13 -6.11 -8.98
C CYS A 44 -17.31 -6.23 -9.95
N GLY A 45 -18.37 -6.96 -9.57
CA GLY A 45 -19.59 -7.08 -10.36
C GLY A 45 -20.37 -5.77 -10.55
N HIS A 46 -20.04 -4.70 -9.81
CA HIS A 46 -20.77 -3.43 -9.83
C HIS A 46 -20.58 -2.63 -11.13
N ASN A 47 -19.37 -2.63 -11.70
CA ASN A 47 -19.06 -1.87 -12.91
C ASN A 47 -18.09 -2.64 -13.82
N PRO A 48 -18.57 -3.19 -14.96
CA PRO A 48 -17.73 -3.95 -15.88
C PRO A 48 -16.73 -3.08 -16.66
N ASP A 49 -16.80 -1.75 -16.54
CA ASP A 49 -15.81 -0.84 -17.12
C ASP A 49 -14.61 -0.58 -16.17
N VAL A 50 -14.63 -1.12 -14.95
CA VAL A 50 -13.55 -0.99 -13.96
C VAL A 50 -12.81 -2.32 -13.78
N CYS A 51 -13.54 -3.39 -13.51
CA CYS A 51 -12.92 -4.72 -13.40
C CYS A 51 -13.85 -5.82 -13.91
N GLU A 52 -13.27 -7.00 -14.16
CA GLU A 52 -13.95 -8.19 -14.65
C GLU A 52 -13.61 -9.41 -13.80
N ILE A 53 -14.60 -10.24 -13.51
CA ILE A 53 -14.42 -11.52 -12.83
C ILE A 53 -14.06 -12.58 -13.87
N THR A 54 -12.88 -13.17 -13.75
CA THR A 54 -12.36 -14.21 -14.66
C THR A 54 -12.69 -15.62 -14.18
N THR A 55 -12.63 -15.85 -12.86
CA THR A 55 -13.05 -17.08 -12.20
C THR A 55 -13.85 -16.74 -10.95
N GLY A 56 -14.79 -17.60 -10.59
CA GLY A 56 -15.78 -17.30 -9.56
C GLY A 56 -16.97 -16.52 -10.15
N GLY A 57 -18.05 -16.42 -9.39
CA GLY A 57 -19.26 -15.72 -9.81
C GLY A 57 -20.13 -15.41 -8.60
N ALA A 58 -21.33 -14.88 -8.83
CA ALA A 58 -22.33 -14.86 -7.77
C ALA A 58 -22.75 -16.30 -7.46
N GLU A 59 -22.54 -16.72 -6.22
CA GLU A 59 -22.82 -18.07 -5.76
C GLU A 59 -23.87 -18.05 -4.64
N PRO A 60 -24.85 -18.96 -4.64
CA PRO A 60 -25.83 -19.04 -3.57
C PRO A 60 -25.15 -19.44 -2.26
N VAL A 61 -25.56 -18.81 -1.16
CA VAL A 61 -25.06 -19.07 0.19
C VAL A 61 -26.18 -19.32 1.19
N ASP A 62 -25.98 -20.34 2.03
CA ASP A 62 -26.85 -20.70 3.14
C ASP A 62 -26.10 -20.49 4.48
N LEU A 63 -26.41 -19.39 5.17
CA LEU A 63 -25.74 -18.94 6.38
C LEU A 63 -26.37 -19.62 7.60
N THR A 64 -26.09 -20.91 7.74
CA THR A 64 -26.57 -21.73 8.86
C THR A 64 -25.68 -21.57 10.10
N SER A 65 -26.27 -21.71 11.28
CA SER A 65 -25.57 -21.53 12.56
C SER A 65 -24.31 -22.40 12.66
N ASP A 66 -23.24 -21.81 13.21
CA ASP A 66 -21.97 -22.47 13.50
C ASP A 66 -21.29 -23.10 12.27
N THR A 67 -21.42 -22.45 11.10
CA THR A 67 -20.77 -22.85 9.85
C THR A 67 -19.72 -21.86 9.37
N THR A 68 -18.84 -22.36 8.50
CA THR A 68 -17.86 -21.56 7.78
C THR A 68 -18.08 -21.75 6.28
N ILE A 69 -18.14 -20.64 5.55
CA ILE A 69 -18.31 -20.62 4.09
C ILE A 69 -17.10 -19.91 3.50
N LEU A 70 -16.66 -20.39 2.33
CA LEU A 70 -15.51 -19.85 1.60
C LEU A 70 -15.99 -19.35 0.24
N GLY A 71 -15.50 -18.18 -0.16
CA GLY A 71 -15.64 -17.63 -1.50
C GLY A 71 -14.27 -17.27 -2.06
N GLU A 72 -14.07 -17.51 -3.36
CA GLU A 72 -12.85 -17.16 -4.07
C GLU A 72 -13.19 -16.69 -5.48
N TRP A 73 -12.59 -15.57 -5.90
CA TRP A 73 -12.74 -14.98 -7.21
C TRP A 73 -11.37 -14.56 -7.74
N ASP A 74 -11.13 -14.83 -9.02
CA ASP A 74 -10.01 -14.25 -9.75
C ASP A 74 -10.54 -13.09 -10.59
N GLU A 75 -9.99 -11.91 -10.39
CA GLU A 75 -10.48 -10.65 -10.95
C GLU A 75 -9.35 -9.92 -11.67
N ILE A 76 -9.70 -9.14 -12.68
CA ILE A 76 -8.75 -8.36 -13.47
C ILE A 76 -9.21 -6.91 -13.58
N ASP A 77 -8.25 -5.99 -13.62
CA ASP A 77 -8.51 -4.61 -13.99
C ASP A 77 -8.79 -4.52 -15.49
N VAL A 78 -9.89 -3.85 -15.83
CA VAL A 78 -10.27 -3.53 -17.21
C VAL A 78 -10.45 -2.03 -17.41
N GLY A 79 -10.02 -1.25 -16.43
CA GLY A 79 -10.16 0.18 -16.39
C GLY A 79 -9.27 0.92 -17.40
N PRO A 80 -9.34 2.27 -17.38
CA PRO A 80 -8.54 3.13 -18.25
C PRO A 80 -7.03 2.84 -18.26
N ALA A 81 -6.44 2.43 -17.14
CA ALA A 81 -5.01 2.12 -17.03
C ALA A 81 -4.58 0.98 -17.95
N ARG A 82 -5.47 0.04 -18.27
CA ARG A 82 -5.22 -1.03 -19.23
C ARG A 82 -4.91 -0.55 -20.65
N SER A 83 -5.40 0.64 -21.02
CA SER A 83 -5.28 1.19 -22.38
C SER A 83 -4.55 2.52 -22.46
N THR A 84 -4.30 3.18 -21.32
CA THR A 84 -3.72 4.52 -21.23
C THR A 84 -2.50 4.51 -20.32
N ASN A 85 -1.34 4.85 -20.88
CA ASN A 85 -0.09 4.96 -20.12
C ASN A 85 -0.18 6.06 -19.05
N ASN A 86 0.55 5.87 -17.94
CA ASN A 86 0.63 6.82 -16.84
C ASN A 86 -0.76 7.16 -16.26
N THR A 87 -1.59 6.13 -16.12
CA THR A 87 -2.95 6.21 -15.56
C THR A 87 -3.04 5.31 -14.33
N VAL A 88 -3.90 5.72 -13.39
CA VAL A 88 -4.17 5.05 -12.12
C VAL A 88 -5.66 4.73 -12.07
N ASP A 89 -5.97 3.47 -11.80
CA ASP A 89 -7.31 2.97 -11.51
C ASP A 89 -7.38 2.61 -10.02
N ASP A 90 -8.21 3.34 -9.30
CA ASP A 90 -8.48 3.11 -7.87
C ASP A 90 -9.59 2.06 -7.74
N LEU A 91 -9.32 0.99 -6.99
CA LEU A 91 -10.24 -0.12 -6.79
C LEU A 91 -11.11 0.01 -5.53
N THR A 92 -11.13 1.19 -4.92
CA THR A 92 -12.08 1.56 -3.85
C THR A 92 -13.51 1.22 -4.28
N GLY A 93 -14.20 0.36 -3.52
CA GLY A 93 -15.56 -0.10 -3.80
C GLY A 93 -15.65 -1.35 -4.68
N TYR A 94 -14.54 -1.77 -5.28
CA TYR A 94 -14.48 -2.89 -6.23
C TYR A 94 -13.82 -4.13 -5.65
N ILE A 95 -13.02 -4.00 -4.60
CA ILE A 95 -12.41 -5.14 -3.90
C ILE A 95 -13.17 -5.39 -2.61
N GLY A 96 -13.68 -6.61 -2.45
CA GLY A 96 -14.38 -7.06 -1.25
C GLY A 96 -15.64 -7.84 -1.60
N VAL A 97 -16.23 -8.47 -0.58
CA VAL A 97 -17.41 -9.32 -0.76
C VAL A 97 -18.71 -8.50 -0.66
N VAL A 98 -19.71 -8.90 -1.44
CA VAL A 98 -21.08 -8.39 -1.35
C VAL A 98 -22.01 -9.58 -1.08
N LEU A 99 -22.80 -9.49 -0.01
CA LEU A 99 -23.78 -10.51 0.38
C LEU A 99 -25.19 -9.95 0.25
N ASP A 100 -25.95 -10.47 -0.69
CA ASP A 100 -27.36 -10.15 -0.90
C ASP A 100 -28.23 -11.23 -0.24
N LEU A 101 -28.79 -10.93 0.92
CA LEU A 101 -29.42 -11.92 1.79
C LEU A 101 -30.91 -11.65 1.94
N THR A 102 -31.69 -12.72 2.09
CA THR A 102 -33.11 -12.65 2.39
C THR A 102 -33.35 -13.07 3.84
N GLY A 103 -33.87 -12.13 4.64
CA GLY A 103 -34.20 -12.38 6.02
C GLY A 103 -35.37 -13.35 6.20
N PRO A 104 -35.60 -13.87 7.42
CA PRO A 104 -36.65 -14.86 7.70
C PRO A 104 -38.08 -14.38 7.40
N ALA A 105 -38.30 -13.07 7.37
CA ALA A 105 -39.58 -12.45 7.01
C ALA A 105 -39.73 -12.18 5.49
N GLY A 106 -38.72 -12.52 4.70
CA GLY A 106 -38.65 -12.21 3.26
C GLY A 106 -38.10 -10.82 2.94
N ASP A 107 -37.68 -10.06 3.96
CA ASP A 107 -37.09 -8.74 3.77
C ASP A 107 -35.63 -8.87 3.27
N PRO A 108 -35.25 -8.17 2.19
CA PRO A 108 -33.87 -8.18 1.71
C PRO A 108 -32.96 -7.38 2.64
N PHE A 109 -31.71 -7.81 2.80
CA PHE A 109 -30.64 -7.02 3.40
C PHE A 109 -29.31 -7.30 2.70
N GLU A 110 -28.49 -6.27 2.57
CA GLU A 110 -27.16 -6.34 1.93
C GLU A 110 -26.08 -6.12 2.99
N LEU A 111 -25.02 -6.93 2.94
CA LEU A 111 -23.74 -6.64 3.60
C LEU A 111 -22.72 -6.37 2.50
N ASN A 112 -22.13 -5.18 2.50
CA ASN A 112 -21.31 -4.69 1.39
C ASN A 112 -19.92 -4.29 1.90
N ASP A 113 -19.06 -5.28 2.09
CA ASP A 113 -17.67 -5.10 2.54
C ASP A 113 -16.85 -4.30 1.53
N ALA A 114 -17.13 -4.51 0.23
CA ALA A 114 -16.50 -3.76 -0.85
C ALA A 114 -16.79 -2.25 -0.74
N GLY A 115 -18.06 -1.87 -0.53
CA GLY A 115 -18.48 -0.47 -0.39
C GLY A 115 -17.97 0.20 0.89
N ASP A 116 -17.72 -0.58 1.95
CA ASP A 116 -17.11 -0.11 3.19
C ASP A 116 -15.58 0.13 3.05
N ASN A 117 -14.98 -0.28 1.92
CA ASN A 117 -13.55 -0.12 1.60
C ASN A 117 -12.62 -0.67 2.66
N SER A 118 -12.92 -1.89 3.15
CA SER A 118 -12.08 -2.59 4.11
C SER A 118 -10.79 -3.14 3.48
N LEU A 119 -10.76 -3.24 2.14
CA LEU A 119 -9.61 -3.61 1.32
C LEU A 119 -9.26 -2.46 0.37
N TRP A 120 -7.97 -2.32 0.08
CA TRP A 120 -7.45 -1.29 -0.82
C TRP A 120 -6.70 -1.93 -1.97
N GLY A 121 -6.84 -1.33 -3.14
CA GLY A 121 -6.13 -1.73 -4.33
C GLY A 121 -6.04 -0.60 -5.32
N ARG A 122 -4.94 -0.59 -6.05
CA ARG A 122 -4.73 0.29 -7.18
C ARG A 122 -4.09 -0.52 -8.29
N CYS A 123 -4.57 -0.36 -9.51
CA CYS A 123 -3.88 -0.81 -10.71
C CYS A 123 -3.38 0.40 -11.48
N ASP A 124 -2.16 0.34 -12.03
CA ASP A 124 -1.58 1.51 -12.70
C ASP A 124 -0.55 1.15 -13.78
N THR A 125 -0.28 2.14 -14.64
CA THR A 125 0.79 2.11 -15.65
C THR A 125 1.83 3.23 -15.44
N VAL A 126 1.92 3.76 -14.22
CA VAL A 126 2.80 4.90 -13.87
C VAL A 126 4.25 4.42 -13.72
N ASN A 127 4.46 3.35 -12.97
CA ASN A 127 5.72 2.62 -13.01
C ASN A 127 5.71 1.67 -14.23
N PRO A 128 6.86 1.32 -14.84
CA PRO A 128 6.88 0.47 -16.02
C PRO A 128 6.07 -0.82 -15.82
N GLY A 129 5.32 -1.22 -16.85
CA GLY A 129 4.38 -2.34 -16.76
C GLY A 129 2.98 -1.92 -16.33
N PHE A 130 2.06 -2.87 -16.37
CA PHE A 130 0.67 -2.71 -15.94
C PHE A 130 0.43 -3.72 -14.83
N ASP A 131 0.18 -3.24 -13.62
CA ASP A 131 0.12 -4.12 -12.45
C ASP A 131 -0.67 -3.48 -11.32
N CYS A 132 -1.05 -4.28 -10.32
CA CYS A 132 -1.85 -3.87 -9.18
C CYS A 132 -1.08 -4.01 -7.86
N VAL A 133 -1.38 -3.14 -6.89
CA VAL A 133 -0.80 -3.15 -5.55
C VAL A 133 -1.84 -2.76 -4.50
N ASP A 134 -1.58 -3.15 -3.25
CA ASP A 134 -2.17 -2.50 -2.08
C ASP A 134 -1.34 -1.23 -1.77
N PRO A 135 -1.85 -0.02 -2.07
CA PRO A 135 -1.10 1.21 -1.85
C PRO A 135 -0.99 1.59 -0.36
N LEU A 136 -1.77 0.96 0.52
CA LEU A 136 -1.73 1.19 1.96
C LEU A 136 -0.95 0.12 2.72
N ALA A 137 -0.41 -0.88 2.01
CA ALA A 137 0.50 -1.86 2.59
C ALA A 137 1.66 -1.13 3.28
N SER A 138 1.90 -1.48 4.55
CA SER A 138 3.00 -0.89 5.32
C SER A 138 4.34 -1.42 4.82
N ILE A 139 4.90 -0.74 3.82
CA ILE A 139 6.18 -1.05 3.19
C ILE A 139 7.28 -0.14 3.70
N ALA A 140 8.53 -0.64 3.69
CA ALA A 140 9.68 0.13 4.09
C ALA A 140 10.86 -0.06 3.13
N VAL A 141 11.53 1.05 2.80
CA VAL A 141 12.84 0.98 2.14
C VAL A 141 13.92 0.74 3.20
N ALA A 142 14.78 -0.25 2.98
CA ALA A 142 15.85 -0.58 3.91
C ALA A 142 17.21 -0.03 3.46
N PHE A 143 17.84 0.79 4.30
CA PHE A 143 19.26 1.15 4.20
C PHE A 143 20.05 0.29 5.17
N ASP A 144 20.41 -0.91 4.71
CA ASP A 144 21.03 -1.93 5.54
C ASP A 144 22.54 -2.06 5.30
N ALA A 145 23.33 -1.60 6.27
CA ALA A 145 24.79 -1.64 6.23
C ALA A 145 25.38 -3.04 6.53
N THR A 146 24.58 -3.98 7.05
CA THR A 146 25.03 -5.35 7.30
C THR A 146 25.09 -6.16 6.00
N THR A 147 24.19 -5.88 5.06
CA THR A 147 24.14 -6.51 3.73
C THR A 147 24.84 -5.66 2.66
N ASN A 148 24.84 -4.34 2.80
CA ASN A 148 25.56 -3.43 1.90
C ASN A 148 26.43 -2.44 2.70
N PRO A 149 27.69 -2.79 3.02
CA PRO A 149 28.57 -1.92 3.81
C PRO A 149 28.81 -0.51 3.24
N LYS A 150 28.59 -0.31 1.93
CA LYS A 150 28.73 1.01 1.30
C LYS A 150 27.68 2.00 1.77
N ILE A 151 26.51 1.54 2.22
CA ILE A 151 25.40 2.39 2.68
C ILE A 151 25.58 2.84 4.13
N GLY A 152 26.59 2.35 4.84
CA GLY A 152 26.83 2.63 6.26
C GLY A 152 26.67 4.11 6.67
N PRO A 153 27.33 5.06 5.97
CA PRO A 153 27.17 6.49 6.27
C PRO A 153 25.73 7.02 6.13
N VAL A 154 24.98 6.52 5.14
CA VAL A 154 23.57 6.88 4.93
C VAL A 154 22.70 6.24 6.02
N ALA A 155 22.92 4.96 6.34
CA ALA A 155 22.22 4.28 7.41
C ALA A 155 22.43 4.98 8.77
N ASP A 156 23.66 5.40 9.08
CA ASP A 156 23.98 6.17 10.28
C ASP A 156 23.26 7.53 10.31
N HIS A 157 23.20 8.22 9.17
CA HIS A 157 22.51 9.50 9.05
C HIS A 157 21.00 9.34 9.27
N VAL A 158 20.35 8.44 8.52
CA VAL A 158 18.91 8.18 8.62
C VAL A 158 18.52 7.70 10.02
N TYR A 159 19.28 6.77 10.60
CA TYR A 159 19.06 6.31 11.98
C TYR A 159 19.05 7.48 12.97
N THR A 160 20.02 8.38 12.84
CA THR A 160 20.13 9.54 13.73
C THR A 160 19.00 10.55 13.47
N ALA A 161 18.67 10.81 12.21
CA ALA A 161 17.63 11.73 11.81
C ALA A 161 16.26 11.27 12.31
N GLU A 162 15.89 10.02 12.09
CA GLU A 162 14.66 9.42 12.63
C GLU A 162 14.57 9.54 14.15
N ALA A 163 15.69 9.39 14.87
CA ALA A 163 15.71 9.46 16.33
C ALA A 163 15.67 10.89 16.91
N THR A 164 16.12 11.89 16.14
CA THR A 164 16.39 13.24 16.68
C THR A 164 15.56 14.35 16.06
N LEU A 165 15.01 14.17 14.85
CA LEU A 165 14.14 15.14 14.21
C LEU A 165 12.74 15.14 14.87
N PRO A 166 12.11 16.31 15.08
CA PRO A 166 10.86 16.44 15.81
C PRO A 166 9.72 15.52 15.37
N SER A 167 9.54 15.29 14.07
CA SER A 167 8.40 14.50 13.56
C SER A 167 8.71 13.01 13.39
N HIS A 168 9.98 12.61 13.52
CA HIS A 168 10.41 11.21 13.37
C HIS A 168 9.92 10.55 12.07
N TRP A 169 9.82 11.32 10.98
CA TRP A 169 9.29 10.86 9.71
C TRP A 169 9.94 9.54 9.25
N GLY A 170 9.14 8.64 8.69
CA GLY A 170 9.59 7.34 8.19
C GLY A 170 9.78 6.26 9.26
N ASN A 171 9.64 6.59 10.57
CA ASN A 171 9.72 5.61 11.65
C ASN A 171 8.31 5.21 12.15
N PRO A 172 7.88 3.94 11.98
CA PRO A 172 6.53 3.51 12.34
C PRO A 172 6.28 3.42 13.85
N ASN A 173 7.32 3.38 14.69
CA ASN A 173 7.16 3.23 16.14
C ASN A 173 6.88 4.56 16.85
N ILE A 174 7.40 5.68 16.32
CA ILE A 174 7.40 6.98 16.99
C ILE A 174 7.01 8.16 16.10
N GLY A 175 6.87 7.94 14.79
CA GLY A 175 6.56 8.97 13.81
C GLY A 175 5.45 8.53 12.85
N GLN A 176 5.44 9.17 11.68
CA GLN A 176 4.48 8.92 10.61
C GLN A 176 5.21 8.49 9.32
N ALA A 177 4.49 7.81 8.43
CA ALA A 177 5.01 7.46 7.12
C ALA A 177 5.46 8.71 6.33
N LEU A 178 6.46 8.52 5.48
CA LEU A 178 6.76 9.47 4.40
C LEU A 178 5.77 9.25 3.27
N THR A 179 5.51 10.28 2.47
CA THR A 179 4.82 10.11 1.17
C THR A 179 5.76 10.48 0.04
N ARG A 180 5.80 9.66 -1.01
CA ARG A 180 6.65 9.91 -2.19
C ARG A 180 6.14 11.14 -2.93
N THR A 181 7.08 11.93 -3.48
CA THR A 181 6.77 12.89 -4.53
C THR A 181 7.55 12.58 -5.81
N THR A 182 6.87 12.72 -6.94
CA THR A 182 7.39 12.61 -8.31
C THR A 182 7.48 13.97 -9.00
N ASN A 183 7.02 15.03 -8.33
CA ASN A 183 7.06 16.38 -8.84
C ASN A 183 8.50 16.94 -8.76
N GLU A 184 9.19 16.97 -9.89
CA GLU A 184 10.58 17.47 -9.97
C GLU A 184 10.76 18.89 -9.42
N THR A 185 9.73 19.74 -9.47
CA THR A 185 9.82 21.10 -8.86
C THR A 185 9.90 21.01 -7.33
N VAL A 186 9.16 20.09 -6.71
CA VAL A 186 9.20 19.85 -5.26
C VAL A 186 10.54 19.21 -4.88
N ILE A 187 10.98 18.22 -5.66
CA ILE A 187 12.24 17.52 -5.43
C ILE A 187 13.43 18.50 -5.48
N ASP A 188 13.49 19.37 -6.50
CA ASP A 188 14.56 20.35 -6.62
C ASP A 188 14.50 21.42 -5.52
N ALA A 189 13.30 21.82 -5.11
CA ALA A 189 13.14 22.71 -3.96
C ALA A 189 13.67 22.06 -2.66
N ASN A 190 13.35 20.79 -2.43
CA ASN A 190 13.84 20.02 -1.27
C ASN A 190 15.37 19.96 -1.25
N ARG A 191 16.00 19.58 -2.38
CA ARG A 191 17.46 19.56 -2.54
C ARG A 191 18.08 20.92 -2.28
N ALA A 192 17.49 21.98 -2.86
CA ALA A 192 17.99 23.34 -2.68
C ALA A 192 17.91 23.78 -1.21
N ALA A 193 16.84 23.41 -0.49
CA ALA A 193 16.67 23.75 0.92
C ALA A 193 17.64 22.98 1.83
N ALA A 194 17.76 21.66 1.66
CA ALA A 194 18.60 20.80 2.51
C ALA A 194 20.11 21.02 2.26
N CYS A 195 20.50 21.07 0.99
CA CYS A 195 21.89 20.95 0.58
C CYS A 195 22.58 22.29 0.24
N ALA A 196 21.91 23.44 0.39
CA ALA A 196 22.45 24.76 0.04
C ALA A 196 23.87 25.03 0.59
N ASN A 197 24.16 24.53 1.79
CA ASN A 197 25.44 24.73 2.49
C ASN A 197 26.20 23.42 2.77
N VAL A 198 25.79 22.32 2.15
CA VAL A 198 26.42 21.00 2.32
C VAL A 198 27.37 20.75 1.13
N PRO A 199 28.64 20.39 1.37
CA PRO A 199 29.57 20.01 0.30
C PRO A 199 29.02 18.90 -0.63
N PRO A 200 29.60 18.72 -1.84
CA PRO A 200 29.15 17.71 -2.80
C PRO A 200 28.97 16.33 -2.18
N SER A 201 27.96 15.58 -2.65
CA SER A 201 27.47 14.32 -2.06
C SER A 201 26.71 14.52 -0.74
N CYS A 202 25.80 15.48 -0.74
CA CYS A 202 24.80 15.71 0.30
C CYS A 202 23.79 14.57 0.33
N ASP A 203 23.65 13.92 1.49
CA ASP A 203 22.56 13.03 1.85
C ASP A 203 21.59 13.80 2.74
N GLU A 204 20.30 13.69 2.47
CA GLU A 204 19.23 14.51 3.05
C GLU A 204 18.11 13.62 3.61
N TYR A 205 17.62 13.96 4.79
CA TYR A 205 16.51 13.27 5.44
C TYR A 205 15.49 14.26 6.05
N PRO A 206 14.20 14.16 5.75
CA PRO A 206 13.59 13.27 4.76
C PRO A 206 14.15 13.45 3.34
N MET A 207 14.15 12.38 2.53
CA MET A 207 14.74 12.39 1.19
C MET A 207 14.02 13.40 0.28
N ALA A 208 14.72 14.00 -0.69
CA ALA A 208 14.09 14.99 -1.59
C ALA A 208 12.92 14.44 -2.41
N SER A 209 12.86 13.12 -2.66
CA SER A 209 11.74 12.44 -3.31
C SER A 209 10.55 12.18 -2.38
N THR A 210 10.40 12.98 -1.32
CA THR A 210 9.26 12.92 -0.40
C THR A 210 8.57 14.27 -0.23
N ASN A 211 7.27 14.25 0.07
CA ASN A 211 6.49 15.45 0.38
C ASN A 211 6.87 16.07 1.73
N GLN A 212 7.65 15.37 2.57
CA GLN A 212 8.15 15.85 3.87
C GLN A 212 9.62 16.33 3.79
N GLY A 213 10.14 16.54 2.57
CA GLY A 213 11.50 17.05 2.37
C GLY A 213 11.70 18.48 2.92
N ALA A 214 12.94 18.94 2.86
CA ALA A 214 13.37 20.17 3.56
C ALA A 214 12.65 21.46 3.13
N ALA A 215 12.05 21.52 1.92
CA ALA A 215 11.34 22.71 1.46
C ALA A 215 9.88 22.79 1.97
N THR A 216 9.33 21.68 2.43
CA THR A 216 7.93 21.57 2.85
C THR A 216 7.78 21.31 4.35
N THR A 217 8.83 20.81 5.01
CA THR A 217 8.85 20.59 6.45
C THR A 217 9.21 21.87 7.25
N PRO A 218 8.75 22.04 8.51
CA PRO A 218 9.16 23.15 9.35
C PRO A 218 10.69 23.25 9.53
N PRO A 219 11.25 24.47 9.68
CA PRO A 219 12.67 24.61 9.97
C PRO A 219 13.10 23.81 11.21
N GLY A 220 14.12 22.96 11.03
CA GLY A 220 14.62 22.08 12.09
C GLY A 220 14.06 20.65 12.08
N ASP A 221 13.17 20.33 11.14
CA ASP A 221 12.62 18.97 10.95
C ASP A 221 13.15 18.30 9.67
N TRP A 222 14.42 18.58 9.36
CA TRP A 222 15.22 17.89 8.36
C TRP A 222 16.69 17.88 8.79
N SER A 223 17.46 16.94 8.24
CA SER A 223 18.90 16.79 8.44
C SER A 223 19.58 16.61 7.09
N ALA A 224 20.78 17.15 6.94
CA ALA A 224 21.62 16.88 5.78
C ALA A 224 23.09 16.80 6.18
N VAL A 225 23.79 15.80 5.62
CA VAL A 225 25.21 15.55 5.89
C VAL A 225 25.94 15.19 4.59
N THR A 226 27.25 15.42 4.55
CA THR A 226 28.07 14.90 3.45
C THR A 226 28.39 13.43 3.70
N VAL A 227 28.06 12.57 2.74
CA VAL A 227 28.46 11.15 2.73
C VAL A 227 29.40 10.88 1.55
N PRO A 228 30.15 9.76 1.54
CA PRO A 228 30.90 9.36 0.34
C PRO A 228 29.99 9.20 -0.88
N ALA A 229 30.43 9.65 -2.06
CA ALA A 229 29.64 9.55 -3.30
C ALA A 229 29.17 8.12 -3.60
N SER A 230 29.97 7.10 -3.24
CA SER A 230 29.56 5.69 -3.39
C SER A 230 28.37 5.31 -2.51
N ALA A 231 28.25 5.90 -1.32
CA ALA A 231 27.12 5.69 -0.42
C ALA A 231 25.87 6.37 -0.97
N ASN A 232 26.00 7.65 -1.37
CA ASN A 232 24.92 8.44 -1.96
C ASN A 232 24.36 7.80 -3.24
N ASN A 233 25.23 7.35 -4.14
CA ASN A 233 24.83 6.65 -5.36
C ASN A 233 24.14 5.31 -5.04
N SER A 234 24.60 4.61 -4.00
CA SER A 234 23.96 3.35 -3.57
C SER A 234 22.57 3.58 -3.00
N GLN A 235 22.37 4.65 -2.22
CA GLN A 235 21.07 5.05 -1.70
C GLN A 235 20.08 5.33 -2.84
N GLY A 236 20.49 6.13 -3.83
CA GLY A 236 19.66 6.43 -5.00
C GLY A 236 19.26 5.17 -5.78
N GLY A 237 20.19 4.21 -5.93
CA GLY A 237 19.88 2.91 -6.54
C GLY A 237 18.87 2.08 -5.74
N ILE A 238 19.01 2.05 -4.41
CA ILE A 238 18.08 1.34 -3.51
C ILE A 238 16.68 1.98 -3.58
N LEU A 239 16.59 3.31 -3.51
CA LEU A 239 15.31 4.03 -3.58
C LEU A 239 14.61 3.81 -4.92
N ASN A 240 15.32 3.92 -6.04
CA ASN A 240 14.73 3.70 -7.35
C ASN A 240 14.21 2.26 -7.51
N ASN A 241 14.97 1.27 -7.01
CA ASN A 241 14.51 -0.12 -7.02
C ASN A 241 13.28 -0.32 -6.13
N PHE A 242 13.29 0.25 -4.92
CA PHE A 242 12.15 0.21 -4.00
C PHE A 242 10.89 0.80 -4.63
N TYR A 243 10.97 2.01 -5.18
CA TYR A 243 9.83 2.67 -5.82
C TYR A 243 9.30 1.89 -7.02
N SER A 244 10.18 1.26 -7.81
CA SER A 244 9.75 0.45 -8.95
C SER A 244 9.16 -0.89 -8.54
N PHE A 245 9.80 -1.60 -7.61
CA PHE A 245 9.41 -2.97 -7.22
C PHE A 245 8.11 -2.98 -6.41
N TYR A 246 7.96 -2.05 -5.47
CA TYR A 246 6.72 -1.91 -4.68
C TYR A 246 5.71 -0.96 -5.33
N ARG A 247 5.96 -0.53 -6.56
CA ARG A 247 5.15 0.43 -7.33
C ARG A 247 4.69 1.65 -6.53
N VAL A 248 5.53 2.16 -5.63
CA VAL A 248 5.24 3.37 -4.83
C VAL A 248 5.16 4.55 -5.78
N ILE A 249 4.02 5.21 -5.96
CA ILE A 249 3.85 6.39 -6.84
C ILE A 249 3.70 7.67 -6.01
N ASP A 250 3.32 8.78 -6.66
CA ASP A 250 3.06 10.04 -5.97
C ASP A 250 2.04 9.84 -4.82
N ASP A 251 2.30 10.47 -3.68
CA ASP A 251 1.51 10.41 -2.45
C ASP A 251 1.44 9.06 -1.72
N ASP A 252 1.97 7.97 -2.29
CA ASP A 252 2.04 6.68 -1.59
C ASP A 252 2.89 6.76 -0.33
N GLN A 253 2.37 6.12 0.71
CA GLN A 253 3.03 6.05 2.01
C GLN A 253 4.11 4.98 2.04
N PHE A 254 5.23 5.28 2.68
CA PHE A 254 6.25 4.29 2.99
C PHE A 254 7.07 4.68 4.23
N TYR A 255 7.69 3.69 4.84
CA TYR A 255 8.60 3.85 5.97
C TYR A 255 10.06 3.66 5.53
N VAL A 256 10.99 3.99 6.41
CA VAL A 256 12.42 3.81 6.16
C VAL A 256 13.00 3.00 7.30
N LEU A 257 13.76 1.95 6.99
CA LEU A 257 14.49 1.17 7.99
C LEU A 257 15.98 1.42 7.81
N ALA A 258 16.61 2.06 8.78
CA ALA A 258 18.06 2.15 8.83
C ALA A 258 18.65 1.03 9.70
N VAL A 259 19.56 0.24 9.12
CA VAL A 259 20.33 -0.78 9.85
C VAL A 259 21.81 -0.41 9.80
N ARG A 260 22.36 -0.10 10.97
CA ARG A 260 23.77 0.29 11.13
C ARG A 260 24.69 -0.92 10.96
N ALA A 261 25.98 -0.65 10.77
CA ALA A 261 26.96 -1.72 10.54
C ALA A 261 27.12 -2.69 11.72
N ASP A 262 26.73 -2.29 12.92
CA ASP A 262 26.70 -3.13 14.13
C ASP A 262 25.40 -3.94 14.27
N GLY A 263 24.46 -3.82 13.32
CA GLY A 263 23.16 -4.48 13.33
C GLY A 263 22.07 -3.73 14.08
N SER A 264 22.35 -2.55 14.65
CA SER A 264 21.33 -1.71 15.29
C SER A 264 20.32 -1.23 14.25
N ARG A 265 19.02 -1.34 14.58
CA ARG A 265 17.91 -0.94 13.72
C ARG A 265 17.23 0.31 14.26
N SER A 266 16.80 1.20 13.38
CA SER A 266 16.05 2.40 13.80
C SER A 266 14.66 2.06 14.37
N TRP A 267 14.14 0.87 14.06
CA TRP A 267 12.94 0.27 14.65
C TRP A 267 12.85 -1.25 14.43
#